data_AF-A0A966KEJ3-F1
#
_entry.id   AF-A0A966KEJ3-F1
#
_cell.length_a   1.000
_cell.length_b   1.000
_cell.length_c   1.000
_cell.angle_alpha   90.00
_cell.angle_beta   90.00
_cell.angle_gamma   90.00
#
_symmetry.space_group_name_H-M   'P 1'
#
loop_
_entity.id
_entity.type
_entity.pdbx_description
1 polymer ?
#
loop_
_entity_poly.entity_id
_entity_poly.type
_entity_poly.pdbx_seq_one_letter_code
_entity_poly.pdbx_strand_id
1 'polypeptide(L)'
;RSSYLPLLLEDVAENPNNDRNVYYCARELFFYGRYEEATEMFKRHITMPESVWPPERAWSMRYLAIMNPDQAEHWLMRACAEYPTGAEVWADLAKHYHLKHNWLGMYYSARRALECQLYKGLYLTEPDAYGWWPRDLAALSAYNLGFYKEALKYGQEAVDLNPTDERIKQNLLFYKKALARVSVVIPTKSNISGLTTLISVLMRSEGVSRVIVVGDGFETRDMLQSIPDSVVKTYVPRGAGIQAMWNAGVKLANQGDHVLFINDDVTIDKTTVSGLIDALADDERIGLVCPKYAGESFVDIITHTTCRGKYDGTGGMAGFCMMLAADLVSEWKFDERLKWWYGDDDLVNWVNLKKNRLCVISARARCIHAHSQTITNDPPEHFAELVYIDKQIYEGKWNA
;
A
#
# COMPACT_ATOMS: atom_id res chain seq x y z
N ARG A 1 -35.54 25.03 16.57
CA ARG A 1 -36.10 23.66 16.65
C ARG A 1 -36.75 23.36 18.01
N SER A 2 -36.49 24.14 19.07
CA SER A 2 -36.99 23.90 20.43
C SER A 2 -38.52 23.99 20.65
N SER A 3 -39.30 24.41 19.65
CA SER A 3 -40.75 24.69 19.77
C SER A 3 -41.68 23.63 19.16
N TYR A 4 -41.14 22.57 18.52
CA TYR A 4 -41.96 21.64 17.71
C TYR A 4 -42.40 20.38 18.47
N LEU A 5 -41.60 19.94 19.45
CA LEU A 5 -41.86 18.70 20.20
C LEU A 5 -43.19 18.73 21.01
N PRO A 6 -43.55 19.80 21.74
CA PRO A 6 -44.83 19.83 22.47
C PRO A 6 -46.05 19.67 21.55
N LEU A 7 -46.02 20.31 20.38
CA LEU A 7 -47.10 20.22 19.39
C LEU A 7 -47.22 18.80 18.80
N LEU A 8 -46.08 18.15 18.52
CA LEU A 8 -46.08 16.77 18.03
C LEU A 8 -46.56 15.77 19.10
N LEU A 9 -46.25 16.00 20.37
CA LEU A 9 -46.74 15.16 21.46
C LEU A 9 -48.26 15.28 21.62
N GLU A 10 -48.80 16.50 21.54
CA GLU A 10 -50.24 16.77 21.57
C GLU A 10 -50.95 16.13 20.36
N ASP A 11 -50.42 16.33 19.15
CA ASP A 11 -50.99 15.76 17.93
C ASP A 11 -50.96 14.22 17.93
N VAL A 12 -49.90 13.58 18.47
CA VAL A 12 -49.86 12.13 18.64
C VAL A 12 -50.87 11.65 19.70
N ALA A 13 -51.13 12.45 20.73
CA ALA A 13 -52.15 12.12 21.74
C ALA A 13 -53.57 12.22 21.15
N GLU A 14 -53.83 13.23 20.31
CA GLU A 14 -55.12 13.42 19.63
C GLU A 14 -55.34 12.43 18.48
N ASN A 15 -54.28 12.13 17.71
CA ASN A 15 -54.30 11.29 16.52
C ASN A 15 -53.34 10.08 16.63
N PRO A 16 -53.59 9.13 17.55
CA PRO A 16 -52.64 8.06 17.89
C PRO A 16 -52.33 7.08 16.75
N ASN A 17 -53.16 7.03 15.70
CA ASN A 17 -52.97 6.13 14.56
C ASN A 17 -52.24 6.79 13.38
N ASN A 18 -51.85 8.06 13.49
CA ASN A 18 -51.07 8.75 12.46
C ASN A 18 -49.59 8.35 12.55
N ASP A 19 -49.15 7.42 11.70
CA ASP A 19 -47.79 6.86 11.69
C ASP A 19 -46.73 7.94 11.49
N ARG A 20 -46.95 8.89 10.57
CA ARG A 20 -46.01 9.97 10.27
C ARG A 20 -45.75 10.86 11.47
N ASN A 21 -46.81 11.25 12.19
CA ASN A 21 -46.67 12.07 13.39
C ASN A 21 -45.96 11.31 14.51
N VAL A 22 -46.24 10.01 14.67
CA VAL A 22 -45.50 9.15 15.61
C VAL A 22 -44.02 9.10 15.25
N TYR A 23 -43.68 8.91 13.97
CA TYR A 23 -42.29 8.92 13.50
C TYR A 23 -41.58 10.27 13.75
N TYR A 24 -42.21 11.38 13.38
CA TYR A 24 -41.61 12.71 13.60
C TYR A 24 -41.46 13.05 15.08
N CYS A 25 -42.45 12.69 15.91
CA CYS A 25 -42.37 12.86 17.36
C CYS A 25 -41.22 12.04 17.95
N ALA A 26 -41.07 10.76 17.56
CA ALA A 26 -39.95 9.92 17.97
C ALA A 26 -38.59 10.51 17.60
N ARG A 27 -38.47 11.08 16.39
CA ARG A 27 -37.25 11.72 15.90
C ARG A 27 -36.92 13.00 16.66
N GLU A 28 -37.91 13.83 16.98
CA GLU A 28 -37.69 15.00 17.82
C GLU A 28 -37.30 14.59 19.26
N LEU A 29 -37.95 13.59 19.85
CA LEU A 29 -37.53 13.05 21.16
C LEU A 29 -36.07 12.60 21.15
N PHE A 30 -35.63 11.91 20.08
CA PHE A 30 -34.24 11.52 19.89
C PHE A 30 -33.29 12.72 19.87
N PHE A 31 -33.58 13.76 19.08
CA PHE A 31 -32.73 14.96 19.01
C PHE A 31 -32.73 15.81 20.28
N TYR A 32 -33.76 15.68 21.13
CA TYR A 32 -33.80 16.27 22.46
C TYR A 32 -33.12 15.40 23.53
N GLY A 33 -32.59 14.23 23.18
CA GLY A 33 -31.94 13.31 24.11
C GLY A 33 -32.89 12.50 25.00
N ARG A 34 -34.20 12.51 24.71
CA ARG A 34 -35.22 11.72 25.44
C ARG A 34 -35.28 10.29 24.89
N TYR A 35 -34.18 9.55 25.04
CA TYR A 35 -33.95 8.28 24.33
C TYR A 35 -34.90 7.14 24.74
N GLU A 36 -35.33 7.08 25.99
CA GLU A 36 -36.29 6.07 26.46
C GLU A 36 -37.64 6.22 25.74
N GLU A 37 -38.17 7.44 25.72
CA GLU A 37 -39.43 7.77 25.05
C GLU A 37 -39.32 7.66 23.53
N ALA A 38 -38.20 8.12 22.95
CA ALA A 38 -37.93 7.93 21.54
C ALA A 38 -37.90 6.43 21.15
N THR A 39 -37.29 5.59 22.00
CA THR A 39 -37.23 4.13 21.78
C THR A 39 -38.62 3.52 21.79
N GLU A 40 -39.48 3.90 22.74
CA GLU A 40 -40.87 3.45 22.79
C GLU A 40 -41.64 3.86 21.54
N MET A 41 -41.52 5.14 21.13
CA MET A 41 -42.24 5.65 19.97
C MET A 41 -41.75 5.05 18.65
N PHE A 42 -40.43 4.85 18.46
CA PHE A 42 -39.93 4.16 17.26
C PHE A 42 -40.34 2.70 17.22
N LYS A 43 -40.37 1.98 18.36
CA LYS A 43 -40.90 0.61 18.43
C LYS A 43 -42.39 0.56 18.11
N ARG A 44 -43.16 1.54 18.58
CA ARG A 44 -44.57 1.70 18.21
C ARG A 44 -44.71 1.95 16.70
N HIS A 45 -43.96 2.90 16.15
CA HIS A 45 -44.02 3.23 14.72
C HIS A 45 -43.86 1.99 13.83
N ILE A 46 -42.84 1.16 14.07
CA ILE A 46 -42.58 -0.02 13.22
C ILE A 46 -43.60 -1.16 13.38
N THR A 47 -44.46 -1.13 14.40
CA THR A 47 -45.55 -2.11 14.60
C THR A 47 -46.93 -1.58 14.21
N MET A 48 -47.06 -0.30 13.85
CA MET A 48 -48.31 0.29 13.40
C MET A 48 -48.73 -0.27 12.03
N PRO A 49 -50.01 -0.68 11.84
CA PRO A 49 -50.53 -1.12 10.55
C PRO A 49 -50.41 -0.07 9.43
N GLU A 50 -50.50 1.22 9.78
CA GLU A 50 -50.45 2.35 8.86
C GLU A 50 -49.00 2.69 8.44
N SER A 51 -48.00 2.30 9.25
CA SER A 51 -46.59 2.47 8.92
C SER A 51 -46.17 1.42 7.89
N VAL A 52 -46.46 1.72 6.63
CA VAL A 52 -46.20 0.83 5.48
C VAL A 52 -45.03 1.29 4.62
N TRP A 53 -44.45 2.47 4.88
CA TRP A 53 -43.39 3.04 4.05
C TRP A 53 -42.00 2.56 4.51
N PRO A 54 -41.30 1.72 3.72
CA PRO A 54 -40.08 1.06 4.17
C PRO A 54 -38.94 2.01 4.60
N PRO A 55 -38.67 3.15 3.93
CA PRO A 55 -37.61 4.07 4.35
C PRO A 55 -37.75 4.60 5.77
N GLU A 56 -38.94 5.08 6.18
CA GLU A 56 -39.15 5.61 7.54
C GLU A 56 -39.09 4.50 8.61
N ARG A 57 -39.61 3.31 8.28
CA ARG A 57 -39.51 2.14 9.14
C ARG A 57 -38.06 1.74 9.36
N ALA A 58 -37.26 1.71 8.29
CA ALA A 58 -35.84 1.45 8.37
C ALA A 58 -35.08 2.53 9.14
N TRP A 59 -35.43 3.82 8.98
CA TRP A 59 -34.85 4.91 9.78
C TRP A 59 -35.15 4.78 11.26
N SER A 60 -36.38 4.36 11.60
CA SER A 60 -36.75 4.07 12.99
C SER A 60 -35.85 2.99 13.56
N MET A 61 -35.56 1.94 12.78
CA MET A 61 -34.63 0.88 13.18
C MET A 61 -33.18 1.38 13.30
N ARG A 62 -32.72 2.29 12.43
CA ARG A 62 -31.40 2.95 12.55
C ARG A 62 -31.29 3.74 13.87
N TYR A 63 -32.31 4.53 14.23
CA TYR A 63 -32.34 5.24 15.52
C TYR A 63 -32.39 4.28 16.72
N LEU A 64 -33.18 3.20 16.62
CA LEU A 64 -33.21 2.15 17.64
C LEU A 64 -31.83 1.52 17.84
N ALA A 65 -31.07 1.28 16.77
CA ALA A 65 -29.71 0.76 16.86
C ALA A 65 -28.76 1.71 17.61
N ILE A 66 -28.90 3.02 17.43
CA ILE A 66 -28.10 4.04 18.12
C ILE A 66 -28.43 4.06 19.62
N MET A 67 -29.72 4.08 19.97
CA MET A 67 -30.16 4.16 21.37
C MET A 67 -30.02 2.85 22.14
N ASN A 68 -29.98 1.71 21.44
CA ASN A 68 -29.91 0.38 22.03
C ASN A 68 -28.64 -0.36 21.54
N PRO A 69 -27.44 0.07 21.95
CA PRO A 69 -26.17 -0.42 21.40
C PRO A 69 -25.97 -1.94 21.55
N ASP A 70 -26.49 -2.55 22.62
CA ASP A 70 -26.45 -4.01 22.83
C ASP A 70 -27.28 -4.79 21.81
N GLN A 71 -28.24 -4.13 21.16
CA GLN A 71 -29.11 -4.70 20.13
C GLN A 71 -28.87 -4.05 18.76
N ALA A 72 -27.79 -3.28 18.59
CA ALA A 72 -27.55 -2.51 17.38
C ALA A 72 -27.53 -3.40 16.13
N GLU A 73 -26.85 -4.54 16.17
CA GLU A 73 -26.79 -5.48 15.04
C GLU A 73 -28.19 -6.00 14.66
N HIS A 74 -29.00 -6.37 15.66
CA HIS A 74 -30.38 -6.82 15.46
C HIS A 74 -31.20 -5.77 14.71
N TRP A 75 -31.16 -4.51 15.17
CA TRP A 75 -31.92 -3.43 14.55
C TRP A 75 -31.41 -3.08 13.15
N LEU A 76 -30.10 -3.04 12.94
CA LEU A 76 -29.51 -2.74 11.63
C LEU A 76 -29.79 -3.84 10.60
N MET A 77 -29.72 -5.13 10.99
CA MET A 77 -30.11 -6.22 10.10
C MET A 77 -31.58 -6.14 9.71
N ARG A 78 -32.46 -5.80 10.67
CA ARG A 78 -33.88 -5.56 10.36
C ARG A 78 -34.07 -4.36 9.43
N ALA A 79 -33.33 -3.28 9.62
CA ALA A 79 -33.38 -2.11 8.74
C ALA A 79 -32.99 -2.47 7.30
N CYS A 80 -31.94 -3.31 7.14
CA CYS A 80 -31.52 -3.82 5.84
C CYS A 80 -32.58 -4.71 5.18
N ALA A 81 -33.29 -5.54 5.97
CA ALA A 81 -34.37 -6.37 5.47
C ALA A 81 -35.62 -5.54 5.09
N GLU A 82 -35.90 -4.47 5.85
CA GLU A 82 -37.03 -3.57 5.63
C GLU A 82 -36.82 -2.70 4.38
N TYR A 83 -35.65 -2.08 4.23
CA TYR A 83 -35.32 -1.21 3.10
C TYR A 83 -34.02 -1.61 2.40
N PRO A 84 -33.99 -2.75 1.69
CA PRO A 84 -32.77 -3.31 1.12
C PRO A 84 -32.15 -2.48 -0.02
N THR A 85 -32.89 -1.52 -0.57
CA THR A 85 -32.41 -0.61 -1.63
C THR A 85 -31.85 0.71 -1.08
N GLY A 86 -31.87 0.93 0.24
CA GLY A 86 -31.25 2.09 0.87
C GLY A 86 -29.79 1.85 1.18
N ALA A 87 -28.88 2.65 0.64
CA ALA A 87 -27.46 2.47 0.93
C ALA A 87 -27.13 2.77 2.41
N GLU A 88 -27.89 3.66 3.05
CA GLU A 88 -27.67 4.12 4.42
C GLU A 88 -27.76 2.98 5.45
N VAL A 89 -28.74 2.08 5.30
CA VAL A 89 -28.91 0.96 6.24
C VAL A 89 -27.75 -0.03 6.15
N TRP A 90 -27.25 -0.26 4.93
CA TRP A 90 -26.11 -1.12 4.68
C TRP A 90 -24.79 -0.49 5.13
N ALA A 91 -24.62 0.82 4.92
CA ALA A 91 -23.45 1.56 5.38
C ALA A 91 -23.36 1.62 6.91
N ASP A 92 -24.49 1.81 7.61
CA ASP A 92 -24.53 1.72 9.07
C ASP A 92 -24.22 0.32 9.58
N LEU A 93 -24.75 -0.74 8.94
CA LEU A 93 -24.40 -2.11 9.29
C LEU A 93 -22.91 -2.40 9.07
N ALA A 94 -22.33 -1.92 7.97
CA ALA A 94 -20.89 -2.01 7.72
C ALA A 94 -20.08 -1.28 8.80
N LYS A 95 -20.52 -0.08 9.21
CA LYS A 95 -19.90 0.67 10.32
C LYS A 95 -20.03 -0.05 11.65
N HIS A 96 -21.16 -0.69 11.93
CA HIS A 96 -21.31 -1.53 13.12
C HIS A 96 -20.28 -2.67 13.13
N TYR A 97 -20.12 -3.36 12.00
CA TYR A 97 -19.13 -4.43 11.88
C TYR A 97 -17.69 -3.96 11.93
N HIS A 98 -17.40 -2.73 11.48
CA HIS A 98 -16.09 -2.10 11.71
C HIS A 98 -15.77 -2.00 13.21
N LEU A 99 -16.71 -1.52 14.04
CA LEU A 99 -16.54 -1.40 15.49
C LEU A 99 -16.38 -2.76 16.20
N LYS A 100 -16.88 -3.84 15.59
CA LYS A 100 -16.76 -5.22 16.10
C LYS A 100 -15.58 -5.98 15.50
N HIS A 101 -14.77 -5.37 14.65
CA HIS A 101 -13.71 -6.03 13.87
C HIS A 101 -14.20 -7.24 13.04
N ASN A 102 -15.48 -7.26 12.66
CA ASN A 102 -16.04 -8.28 11.78
C ASN A 102 -15.80 -7.88 10.32
N TRP A 103 -14.59 -8.12 9.82
CA TRP A 103 -14.19 -7.69 8.48
C TRP A 103 -15.04 -8.30 7.37
N LEU A 104 -15.45 -9.57 7.51
CA LEU A 104 -16.29 -10.25 6.53
C LEU A 104 -17.69 -9.61 6.46
N GLY A 105 -18.32 -9.38 7.61
CA GLY A 105 -19.63 -8.71 7.69
C GLY A 105 -19.58 -7.27 7.19
N MET A 106 -18.50 -6.55 7.53
CA MET A 106 -18.24 -5.18 7.06
C MET A 106 -18.11 -5.14 5.53
N TYR A 107 -17.31 -6.02 4.95
CA TYR A 107 -17.09 -6.09 3.50
C TYR A 107 -18.38 -6.43 2.74
N TYR A 108 -19.13 -7.43 3.21
CA TYR A 108 -20.43 -7.78 2.64
C TYR A 108 -21.39 -6.58 2.65
N SER A 109 -21.58 -5.96 3.81
CA SER A 109 -22.54 -4.87 3.99
C SER A 109 -22.13 -3.62 3.19
N ALA A 110 -20.85 -3.27 3.17
CA ALA A 110 -20.34 -2.16 2.37
C ALA A 110 -20.58 -2.38 0.87
N ARG A 111 -20.36 -3.60 0.36
CA ARG A 111 -20.66 -3.92 -1.04
C ARG A 111 -22.14 -3.87 -1.36
N ARG A 112 -23.02 -4.31 -0.45
CA ARG A 112 -24.48 -4.14 -0.62
C ARG A 112 -24.88 -2.67 -0.72
N ALA A 113 -24.27 -1.78 0.07
CA ALA A 113 -24.49 -0.35 -0.05
C ALA A 113 -24.08 0.20 -1.43
N LEU A 114 -22.94 -0.25 -1.97
CA LEU A 114 -22.43 0.16 -3.29
C LEU A 114 -23.34 -0.28 -4.47
N GLU A 115 -24.14 -1.32 -4.29
CA GLU A 115 -25.12 -1.80 -5.27
C GLU A 115 -26.41 -0.97 -5.27
N CYS A 116 -26.65 -0.17 -4.22
CA CYS A 116 -27.85 0.65 -4.09
C CYS A 116 -27.79 1.90 -4.98
N GLN A 117 -28.91 2.25 -5.61
CA GLN A 117 -29.01 3.42 -6.48
C GLN A 117 -29.56 4.63 -5.71
N LEU A 118 -28.93 5.79 -5.90
CA LEU A 118 -29.36 7.04 -5.29
C LEU A 118 -30.75 7.46 -5.82
N TYR A 119 -31.75 7.48 -4.94
CA TYR A 119 -33.08 8.00 -5.26
C TYR A 119 -33.16 9.51 -4.99
N LYS A 120 -33.09 10.31 -6.06
CA LYS A 120 -33.15 11.78 -5.95
C LYS A 120 -34.54 12.23 -5.47
N GLY A 121 -34.59 12.91 -4.33
CA GLY A 121 -35.82 13.54 -3.81
C GLY A 121 -36.39 12.90 -2.54
N LEU A 122 -35.82 11.79 -2.06
CA LEU A 122 -36.15 11.26 -0.73
C LEU A 122 -35.52 12.14 0.35
N TYR A 123 -36.33 12.70 1.26
CA TYR A 123 -35.85 13.63 2.29
C TYR A 123 -34.92 12.98 3.34
N LEU A 124 -34.93 11.64 3.42
CA LEU A 124 -34.09 10.86 4.30
C LEU A 124 -32.69 10.58 3.73
N THR A 125 -32.42 10.95 2.48
CA THR A 125 -31.19 10.58 1.78
C THR A 125 -29.93 11.17 2.44
N GLU A 126 -28.94 10.32 2.72
CA GLU A 126 -27.60 10.74 3.17
C GLU A 126 -26.59 10.56 2.02
N PRO A 127 -26.14 11.64 1.35
CA PRO A 127 -25.33 11.55 0.13
C PRO A 127 -24.06 10.72 0.26
N ASP A 128 -23.39 10.79 1.43
CA ASP A 128 -22.16 10.05 1.69
C ASP A 128 -22.34 8.53 1.61
N ALA A 129 -23.53 8.02 1.94
CA ALA A 129 -23.87 6.60 1.86
C ALA A 129 -23.94 6.08 0.41
N TYR A 130 -23.99 6.94 -0.59
CA TYR A 130 -23.89 6.58 -2.01
C TYR A 130 -22.54 6.99 -2.62
N GLY A 131 -21.69 7.65 -1.83
CA GLY A 131 -20.43 8.25 -2.24
C GLY A 131 -19.21 7.53 -1.67
N TRP A 132 -18.34 8.27 -1.00
CA TRP A 132 -17.05 7.80 -0.51
C TRP A 132 -17.18 6.79 0.64
N TRP A 133 -18.23 6.89 1.47
CA TRP A 133 -18.26 6.22 2.76
C TRP A 133 -18.31 4.68 2.67
N PRO A 134 -19.23 4.05 1.90
CA PRO A 134 -19.17 2.61 1.73
C PRO A 134 -17.94 2.12 0.98
N ARG A 135 -17.34 2.95 0.11
CA ARG A 135 -16.10 2.60 -0.60
C ARG A 135 -14.92 2.50 0.35
N ASP A 136 -14.78 3.46 1.26
CA ASP A 136 -13.77 3.41 2.32
C ASP A 136 -13.98 2.18 3.23
N LEU A 137 -15.22 1.88 3.61
CA LEU A 137 -15.52 0.66 4.40
C LEU A 137 -15.19 -0.63 3.63
N ALA A 138 -15.54 -0.70 2.34
CA ALA A 138 -15.22 -1.83 1.49
C ALA A 138 -13.70 -1.99 1.31
N ALA A 139 -12.98 -0.88 1.14
CA ALA A 139 -11.53 -0.88 0.98
C ALA A 139 -10.82 -1.39 2.24
N LEU A 140 -11.19 -0.86 3.39
CA LEU A 140 -10.59 -1.22 4.67
C LEU A 140 -10.86 -2.68 5.05
N SER A 141 -12.08 -3.15 4.85
CA SER A 141 -12.42 -4.55 5.11
C SER A 141 -11.76 -5.50 4.11
N ALA A 142 -11.71 -5.15 2.81
CA ALA A 142 -10.98 -5.91 1.80
C ALA A 142 -9.49 -6.06 2.16
N TYR A 143 -8.85 -5.00 2.65
CA TYR A 143 -7.46 -5.04 3.10
C TYR A 143 -7.24 -6.05 4.22
N ASN A 144 -8.09 -6.01 5.26
CA ASN A 144 -7.99 -6.93 6.40
C ASN A 144 -8.29 -8.39 6.02
N LEU A 145 -9.03 -8.61 4.92
CA LEU A 145 -9.30 -9.94 4.37
C LEU A 145 -8.22 -10.43 3.38
N GLY A 146 -7.19 -9.63 3.09
CA GLY A 146 -6.14 -9.96 2.12
C GLY A 146 -6.52 -9.71 0.65
N PHE A 147 -7.67 -9.08 0.39
CA PHE A 147 -8.13 -8.72 -0.96
C PHE A 147 -7.51 -7.39 -1.40
N TYR A 148 -6.18 -7.31 -1.44
CA TYR A 148 -5.45 -6.05 -1.61
C TYR A 148 -5.76 -5.31 -2.91
N LYS A 149 -6.02 -6.03 -4.01
CA LYS A 149 -6.43 -5.42 -5.29
C LYS A 149 -7.75 -4.68 -5.18
N GLU A 150 -8.70 -5.25 -4.45
CA GLU A 150 -9.99 -4.62 -4.20
C GLU A 150 -9.87 -3.48 -3.19
N ALA A 151 -9.03 -3.64 -2.17
CA ALA A 151 -8.71 -2.57 -1.23
C ALA A 151 -8.17 -1.33 -1.96
N LEU A 152 -7.20 -1.50 -2.86
CA LEU A 152 -6.66 -0.42 -3.67
C LEU A 152 -7.73 0.23 -4.54
N LYS A 153 -8.54 -0.58 -5.25
CA LYS A 153 -9.61 -0.08 -6.12
C LYS A 153 -10.61 0.79 -5.34
N TYR A 154 -11.23 0.23 -4.30
CA TYR A 154 -12.23 0.97 -3.53
C TYR A 154 -11.62 2.16 -2.76
N GLY A 155 -10.38 2.02 -2.28
CA GLY A 155 -9.67 3.09 -1.60
C GLY A 155 -9.41 4.29 -2.52
N GLN A 156 -9.02 4.04 -3.77
CA GLN A 156 -8.83 5.10 -4.76
C GLN A 156 -10.15 5.80 -5.06
N GLU A 157 -11.23 5.05 -5.33
CA GLU A 157 -12.55 5.62 -5.57
C GLU A 157 -13.05 6.45 -4.35
N ALA A 158 -12.75 6.03 -3.11
CA ALA A 158 -13.10 6.77 -1.91
C ALA A 158 -12.35 8.12 -1.83
N VAL A 159 -11.03 8.12 -2.12
CA VAL A 159 -10.21 9.35 -2.16
C VAL A 159 -10.70 10.29 -3.26
N ASP A 160 -11.03 9.78 -4.43
CA ASP A 160 -11.51 10.60 -5.55
C ASP A 160 -12.83 11.32 -5.21
N LEU A 161 -13.69 10.69 -4.40
CA LEU A 161 -14.96 11.23 -3.96
C LEU A 161 -14.87 12.12 -2.71
N ASN A 162 -13.82 11.98 -1.89
CA ASN A 162 -13.59 12.82 -0.71
C ASN A 162 -12.10 13.19 -0.55
N PRO A 163 -11.54 13.98 -1.49
CA PRO A 163 -10.09 14.22 -1.57
C PRO A 163 -9.54 15.11 -0.45
N THR A 164 -10.37 15.56 0.49
CA THR A 164 -9.94 16.38 1.64
C THR A 164 -9.79 15.57 2.92
N ASP A 165 -10.28 14.33 2.96
CA ASP A 165 -10.14 13.46 4.14
C ASP A 165 -8.74 12.81 4.15
N GLU A 166 -7.90 13.26 5.09
CA GLU A 166 -6.53 12.78 5.24
C GLU A 166 -6.46 11.31 5.71
N ARG A 167 -7.46 10.83 6.45
CA ARG A 167 -7.48 9.44 6.92
C ARG A 167 -7.67 8.49 5.73
N ILE A 168 -8.56 8.79 4.79
CA ILE A 168 -8.73 7.92 3.61
C ILE A 168 -7.53 7.95 2.66
N LYS A 169 -6.83 9.10 2.56
CA LYS A 169 -5.55 9.17 1.83
C LYS A 169 -4.50 8.29 2.47
N GLN A 170 -4.37 8.34 3.79
CA GLN A 170 -3.44 7.48 4.52
C GLN A 170 -3.79 5.99 4.34
N ASN A 171 -5.08 5.63 4.40
CA ASN A 171 -5.57 4.29 4.07
C ASN A 171 -5.14 3.84 2.67
N LEU A 172 -5.30 4.70 1.66
CA LEU A 172 -4.88 4.39 0.29
C LEU A 172 -3.37 4.08 0.20
N LEU A 173 -2.53 4.82 0.94
CA LEU A 173 -1.09 4.52 1.01
C LEU A 173 -0.82 3.13 1.57
N PHE A 174 -1.52 2.70 2.63
CA PHE A 174 -1.40 1.34 3.16
C PHE A 174 -1.80 0.28 2.12
N TYR A 175 -2.82 0.54 1.31
CA TYR A 175 -3.27 -0.40 0.27
C TYR A 175 -2.26 -0.51 -0.87
N LYS A 176 -1.67 0.62 -1.31
CA LYS A 176 -0.58 0.65 -2.28
C LYS A 176 0.62 -0.17 -1.78
N LYS A 177 1.02 0.01 -0.52
CA LYS A 177 2.14 -0.70 0.12
C LYS A 177 1.95 -2.23 0.13
N ALA A 178 0.77 -2.72 0.49
CA ALA A 178 0.51 -4.16 0.53
C ALA A 178 0.53 -4.85 -0.85
N LEU A 179 0.29 -4.09 -1.92
CA LEU A 179 0.41 -4.56 -3.29
C LEU A 179 1.82 -4.40 -3.88
N ALA A 180 2.67 -3.57 -3.29
CA ALA A 180 4.02 -3.38 -3.78
C ALA A 180 4.80 -4.70 -3.68
N ARG A 181 5.49 -5.03 -4.77
CA ARG A 181 6.28 -6.25 -4.91
C ARG A 181 7.65 -5.90 -5.44
N VAL A 182 8.63 -6.72 -5.07
CA VAL A 182 10.04 -6.50 -5.38
C VAL A 182 10.62 -7.74 -6.04
N SER A 183 11.13 -7.56 -7.25
CA SER A 183 12.05 -8.49 -7.88
C SER A 183 13.48 -8.13 -7.50
N VAL A 184 14.21 -9.08 -6.92
CA VAL A 184 15.57 -8.86 -6.42
C VAL A 184 16.57 -9.43 -7.41
N VAL A 185 17.58 -8.64 -7.79
CA VAL A 185 18.65 -9.03 -8.73
C VAL A 185 19.98 -9.05 -8.00
N ILE A 186 20.60 -10.22 -7.97
CA ILE A 186 21.86 -10.49 -7.24
C ILE A 186 22.92 -10.95 -8.23
N PRO A 187 23.90 -10.10 -8.59
CA PRO A 187 25.08 -10.55 -9.33
C PRO A 187 25.99 -11.36 -8.41
N THR A 188 26.58 -12.44 -8.95
CA THR A 188 27.53 -13.27 -8.21
C THR A 188 28.61 -13.85 -9.11
N LYS A 189 29.79 -14.07 -8.54
CA LYS A 189 30.94 -14.70 -9.23
C LYS A 189 31.43 -15.92 -8.45
N SER A 190 31.78 -15.73 -7.17
CA SER A 190 32.42 -16.76 -6.34
C SER A 190 31.97 -16.80 -4.88
N ASN A 191 31.11 -15.88 -4.43
CA ASN A 191 30.74 -15.73 -3.02
C ASN A 191 29.45 -16.50 -2.64
N ILE A 192 29.52 -17.84 -2.68
CA ILE A 192 28.37 -18.70 -2.37
C ILE A 192 27.86 -18.55 -0.93
N SER A 193 28.75 -18.33 0.03
CA SER A 193 28.39 -18.23 1.45
C SER A 193 27.58 -16.96 1.74
N GLY A 194 28.02 -15.81 1.21
CA GLY A 194 27.28 -14.56 1.31
C GLY A 194 25.95 -14.64 0.57
N LEU A 195 25.97 -15.16 -0.66
CA LEU A 195 24.78 -15.37 -1.47
C LEU A 195 23.70 -16.20 -0.75
N THR A 196 24.08 -17.35 -0.18
CA THR A 196 23.14 -18.24 0.51
C THR A 196 22.53 -17.56 1.74
N THR A 197 23.35 -16.82 2.49
CA THR A 197 22.90 -16.05 3.66
C THR A 197 21.88 -14.98 3.25
N LEU A 198 22.20 -14.21 2.21
CA LEU A 198 21.33 -13.16 1.68
C LEU A 198 20.00 -13.71 1.18
N ILE A 199 20.02 -14.77 0.36
CA ILE A 199 18.81 -15.43 -0.16
C ILE A 199 17.91 -15.90 0.99
N SER A 200 18.48 -16.47 2.05
CA SER A 200 17.71 -16.93 3.20
C SER A 200 16.92 -15.81 3.89
N VAL A 201 17.44 -14.58 3.89
CA VAL A 201 16.74 -13.41 4.44
C VAL A 201 15.68 -12.92 3.45
N LEU A 202 16.04 -12.77 2.18
CA LEU A 202 15.14 -12.30 1.12
C LEU A 202 13.89 -13.18 0.97
N MET A 203 14.03 -14.51 1.05
CA MET A 203 12.89 -15.43 0.99
C MET A 203 11.91 -15.28 2.16
N ARG A 204 12.31 -14.62 3.24
CA ARG A 204 11.47 -14.31 4.42
C ARG A 204 11.08 -12.84 4.51
N SER A 205 11.53 -12.01 3.57
CA SER A 205 11.23 -10.59 3.54
C SER A 205 9.87 -10.33 2.90
N GLU A 206 9.05 -9.54 3.58
CA GLU A 206 7.77 -9.10 3.04
C GLU A 206 7.97 -8.26 1.78
N GLY A 207 7.08 -8.44 0.79
CA GLY A 207 7.14 -7.75 -0.50
C GLY A 207 8.05 -8.40 -1.54
N VAL A 208 8.98 -9.30 -1.17
CA VAL A 208 9.78 -10.04 -2.15
C VAL A 208 8.91 -11.04 -2.91
N SER A 209 8.79 -10.84 -4.21
CA SER A 209 7.99 -11.69 -5.12
C SER A 209 8.87 -12.65 -5.92
N ARG A 210 10.11 -12.25 -6.23
CA ARG A 210 11.05 -13.03 -7.03
C ARG A 210 12.49 -12.68 -6.67
N VAL A 211 13.34 -13.70 -6.58
CA VAL A 211 14.79 -13.56 -6.41
C VAL A 211 15.47 -14.11 -7.66
N ILE A 212 16.36 -13.32 -8.25
CA ILE A 212 17.08 -13.64 -9.49
C ILE A 212 18.58 -13.53 -9.19
N VAL A 213 19.29 -14.63 -9.36
CA VAL A 213 20.75 -14.70 -9.24
C VAL A 213 21.35 -14.76 -10.63
N VAL A 214 22.33 -13.89 -10.88
CA VAL A 214 23.01 -13.77 -12.16
C VAL A 214 24.49 -14.07 -11.98
N GLY A 215 24.93 -15.21 -12.53
CA GLY A 215 26.32 -15.64 -12.47
C GLY A 215 27.20 -15.01 -13.55
N ASP A 216 28.40 -14.58 -13.19
CA ASP A 216 29.46 -14.18 -14.13
C ASP A 216 30.22 -15.42 -14.65
N GLY A 217 29.82 -15.91 -15.82
CA GLY A 217 30.37 -17.12 -16.43
C GLY A 217 29.56 -18.39 -16.14
N PHE A 218 29.68 -19.37 -17.04
CA PHE A 218 28.99 -20.67 -16.94
C PHE A 218 29.53 -21.53 -15.80
N GLU A 219 30.74 -21.26 -15.33
CA GLU A 219 31.41 -21.96 -14.24
C GLU A 219 30.69 -21.76 -12.89
N THR A 220 29.91 -20.68 -12.76
CA THR A 220 29.05 -20.45 -11.59
C THR A 220 27.90 -21.45 -11.50
N ARG A 221 27.61 -22.22 -12.56
CA ARG A 221 26.50 -23.17 -12.61
C ARG A 221 26.56 -24.19 -11.48
N ASP A 222 27.71 -24.79 -11.22
CA ASP A 222 27.85 -25.83 -10.21
C ASP A 222 27.65 -25.27 -8.80
N MET A 223 28.17 -24.07 -8.55
CA MET A 223 27.96 -23.34 -7.30
C MET A 223 26.46 -23.04 -7.05
N LEU A 224 25.74 -22.62 -8.10
CA LEU A 224 24.32 -22.28 -8.03
C LEU A 224 23.37 -23.48 -7.98
N GLN A 225 23.86 -24.72 -8.16
CA GLN A 225 23.04 -25.92 -7.96
C GLN A 225 22.56 -26.06 -6.51
N SER A 226 23.33 -25.52 -5.56
CA SER A 226 22.99 -25.55 -4.12
C SER A 226 21.87 -24.57 -3.72
N ILE A 227 21.54 -23.61 -4.59
CA ILE A 227 20.51 -22.60 -4.34
C ILE A 227 19.10 -23.18 -4.60
N PRO A 228 18.06 -22.83 -3.82
CA PRO A 228 16.70 -23.37 -4.01
C PRO A 228 16.13 -23.17 -5.43
N ASP A 229 15.28 -24.10 -5.88
CA ASP A 229 14.64 -24.04 -7.22
C ASP A 229 13.64 -22.90 -7.38
N SER A 230 13.13 -22.37 -6.27
CA SER A 230 12.29 -21.17 -6.27
C SER A 230 13.04 -19.90 -6.68
N VAL A 231 14.37 -19.92 -6.67
CA VAL A 231 15.23 -18.81 -7.09
C VAL A 231 15.53 -18.94 -8.58
N VAL A 232 15.31 -17.86 -9.33
CA VAL A 232 15.63 -17.81 -10.76
C VAL A 232 17.15 -17.67 -10.92
N LYS A 233 17.76 -18.52 -11.75
CA LYS A 233 19.21 -18.55 -11.98
C LYS A 233 19.47 -18.28 -13.45
N THR A 234 20.36 -17.34 -13.76
CA THR A 234 20.81 -17.06 -15.12
C THR A 234 22.29 -16.67 -15.12
N TYR A 235 22.86 -16.50 -16.30
CA TYR A 235 24.29 -16.31 -16.48
C TYR A 235 24.57 -15.33 -17.61
N VAL A 236 25.67 -14.60 -17.49
CA VAL A 236 26.26 -13.83 -18.58
C VAL A 236 27.61 -14.46 -18.97
N PRO A 237 28.13 -14.21 -20.19
CA PRO A 237 29.50 -14.58 -20.52
C PRO A 237 30.48 -14.03 -19.49
N ARG A 238 31.50 -14.82 -19.15
CA ARG A 238 32.51 -14.42 -18.16
C ARG A 238 33.16 -13.10 -18.54
N GLY A 239 33.22 -12.16 -17.60
CA GLY A 239 33.78 -10.82 -17.82
C GLY A 239 32.85 -9.86 -18.57
N ALA A 240 31.58 -10.22 -18.80
CA ALA A 240 30.61 -9.31 -19.42
C ALA A 240 30.36 -8.03 -18.59
N GLY A 241 30.60 -8.10 -17.27
CA GLY A 241 30.50 -6.99 -16.34
C GLY A 241 29.19 -6.97 -15.53
N ILE A 242 29.20 -6.25 -14.40
CA ILE A 242 28.06 -6.20 -13.47
C ILE A 242 26.82 -5.54 -14.08
N GLN A 243 27.00 -4.59 -14.99
CA GLN A 243 25.92 -3.93 -15.73
C GLN A 243 25.16 -4.92 -16.63
N ALA A 244 25.88 -5.84 -17.29
CA ALA A 244 25.26 -6.90 -18.07
C ALA A 244 24.50 -7.88 -17.17
N MET A 245 25.03 -8.18 -15.98
CA MET A 245 24.34 -9.02 -15.00
C MET A 245 23.03 -8.37 -14.52
N TRP A 246 23.06 -7.09 -14.13
CA TRP A 246 21.86 -6.36 -13.75
C TRP A 246 20.82 -6.31 -14.87
N ASN A 247 21.22 -6.02 -16.11
CA ASN A 247 20.31 -6.03 -17.26
C ASN A 247 19.70 -7.42 -17.52
N ALA A 248 20.48 -8.49 -17.38
CA ALA A 248 19.97 -9.86 -17.50
C ALA A 248 18.95 -10.19 -16.40
N GLY A 249 19.21 -9.74 -15.17
CA GLY A 249 18.29 -9.87 -14.05
C GLY A 249 16.98 -9.09 -14.24
N VAL A 250 17.05 -7.83 -14.67
CA VAL A 250 15.87 -6.97 -14.93
C VAL A 250 14.93 -7.60 -15.96
N LYS A 251 15.47 -8.24 -17.02
CA LYS A 251 14.66 -8.94 -18.01
C LYS A 251 13.82 -10.11 -17.44
N LEU A 252 14.22 -10.64 -16.29
CA LEU A 252 13.56 -11.76 -15.59
C LEU A 252 12.70 -11.29 -14.41
N ALA A 253 12.74 -10.00 -14.06
CA ALA A 253 11.87 -9.41 -13.05
C ALA A 253 10.39 -9.53 -13.47
N ASN A 254 9.48 -9.60 -12.50
CA ASN A 254 8.05 -9.54 -12.85
C ASN A 254 7.68 -8.14 -13.32
N GLN A 255 6.75 -8.07 -14.27
CA GLN A 255 6.22 -6.80 -14.73
C GLN A 255 5.48 -6.08 -13.59
N GLY A 256 5.82 -4.81 -13.37
CA GLY A 256 5.21 -3.98 -12.33
C GLY A 256 5.85 -4.10 -10.94
N ASP A 257 6.86 -4.96 -10.76
CA ASP A 257 7.66 -4.99 -9.54
C ASP A 257 8.63 -3.80 -9.49
N HIS A 258 8.91 -3.32 -8.29
CA HIS A 258 10.16 -2.62 -8.02
C HIS A 258 11.34 -3.57 -8.25
N VAL A 259 12.51 -3.05 -8.63
CA VAL A 259 13.72 -3.87 -8.76
C VAL A 259 14.74 -3.47 -7.71
N LEU A 260 15.12 -4.42 -6.85
CA LEU A 260 16.20 -4.27 -5.88
C LEU A 260 17.48 -4.88 -6.45
N PHE A 261 18.47 -4.05 -6.73
CA PHE A 261 19.83 -4.46 -7.04
C PHE A 261 20.61 -4.61 -5.73
N ILE A 262 21.14 -5.79 -5.46
CA ILE A 262 21.88 -6.06 -4.22
C ILE A 262 23.04 -7.01 -4.48
N ASN A 263 24.23 -6.67 -3.98
CA ASN A 263 25.40 -7.52 -4.10
C ASN A 263 25.33 -8.72 -3.12
N ASP A 264 26.00 -9.82 -3.48
CA ASP A 264 26.01 -11.06 -2.68
C ASP A 264 26.80 -10.97 -1.35
N ASP A 265 27.46 -9.84 -1.10
CA ASP A 265 28.23 -9.53 0.12
C ASP A 265 27.54 -8.51 1.04
N VAL A 266 26.28 -8.16 0.73
CA VAL A 266 25.46 -7.27 1.55
C VAL A 266 24.67 -8.08 2.57
N THR A 267 24.75 -7.66 3.83
CA THR A 267 23.90 -8.18 4.89
C THR A 267 22.71 -7.25 5.11
N ILE A 268 21.51 -7.82 5.13
CA ILE A 268 20.25 -7.10 5.40
C ILE A 268 19.46 -7.82 6.48
N ASP A 269 18.48 -7.13 7.05
CA ASP A 269 17.46 -7.74 7.90
C ASP A 269 16.18 -8.05 7.12
N LYS A 270 15.26 -8.81 7.72
CA LYS A 270 13.99 -9.19 7.08
C LYS A 270 13.08 -8.00 6.75
N THR A 271 13.25 -6.88 7.45
CA THR A 271 12.46 -5.64 7.32
C THR A 271 13.06 -4.64 6.34
N THR A 272 14.25 -4.90 5.82
CA THR A 272 14.97 -3.96 4.94
C THR A 272 14.19 -3.72 3.66
N VAL A 273 13.69 -4.79 3.02
CA VAL A 273 12.91 -4.68 1.78
C VAL A 273 11.60 -3.91 2.01
N SER A 274 10.85 -4.25 3.06
CA SER A 274 9.61 -3.54 3.41
C SER A 274 9.85 -2.06 3.74
N GLY A 275 10.96 -1.73 4.41
CA GLY A 275 11.33 -0.34 4.68
C GLY A 275 11.65 0.47 3.42
N LEU A 276 12.21 -0.17 2.38
CA LEU A 276 12.44 0.48 1.08
C LEU A 276 11.13 0.65 0.29
N ILE A 277 10.23 -0.33 0.36
CA ILE A 277 8.86 -0.20 -0.18
C ILE A 277 8.14 0.98 0.48
N ASP A 278 8.21 1.08 1.82
CA ASP A 278 7.61 2.16 2.58
C ASP A 278 8.14 3.53 2.14
N ALA A 279 9.45 3.65 1.93
CA ALA A 279 10.06 4.89 1.47
C ALA A 279 9.53 5.30 0.09
N LEU A 280 9.45 4.38 -0.88
CA LEU A 280 8.93 4.66 -2.22
C LEU A 280 7.43 4.99 -2.21
N ALA A 281 6.65 4.37 -1.33
CA ALA A 281 5.22 4.58 -1.24
C ALA A 281 4.84 5.89 -0.52
N ASP A 282 5.65 6.35 0.43
CA ASP A 282 5.39 7.58 1.20
C ASP A 282 5.68 8.86 0.40
N ASP A 283 6.59 8.81 -0.58
CA ASP A 283 6.94 9.95 -1.42
C ASP A 283 7.07 9.52 -2.89
N GLU A 284 6.00 9.75 -3.65
CA GLU A 284 5.95 9.48 -5.10
C GLU A 284 6.97 10.30 -5.91
N ARG A 285 7.77 11.20 -5.32
CA ARG A 285 8.88 11.86 -6.03
C ARG A 285 10.15 11.00 -6.02
N ILE A 286 10.26 10.01 -5.13
CA ILE A 286 11.43 9.14 -5.04
C ILE A 286 11.43 8.17 -6.23
N GLY A 287 12.52 8.16 -7.00
CA GLY A 287 12.73 7.22 -8.10
C GLY A 287 13.70 6.09 -7.75
N LEU A 288 14.64 6.35 -6.84
CA LEU A 288 15.66 5.40 -6.40
C LEU A 288 15.88 5.53 -4.90
N VAL A 289 15.89 4.41 -4.19
CA VAL A 289 16.12 4.39 -2.75
C VAL A 289 17.16 3.34 -2.37
N CYS A 290 18.03 3.64 -1.40
CA CYS A 290 18.88 2.64 -0.75
C CYS A 290 18.66 2.63 0.77
N PRO A 291 18.97 1.53 1.46
CA PRO A 291 19.00 1.51 2.91
C PRO A 291 20.18 2.33 3.43
N LYS A 292 20.11 2.72 4.70
CA LYS A 292 21.29 3.21 5.41
C LYS A 292 22.31 2.09 5.57
N TYR A 293 23.55 2.41 5.24
CA TYR A 293 24.68 1.49 5.36
C TYR A 293 25.68 1.91 6.45
N ALA A 294 25.47 3.08 7.06
CA ALA A 294 26.23 3.60 8.18
C ALA A 294 25.47 4.71 8.92
N GLY A 295 25.90 5.00 10.16
CA GLY A 295 25.35 6.05 11.00
C GLY A 295 24.05 5.69 11.74
N GLU A 296 23.72 6.53 12.73
CA GLU A 296 22.57 6.35 13.65
C GLU A 296 21.44 7.36 13.39
N SER A 297 21.53 8.17 12.32
CA SER A 297 20.47 9.12 11.99
C SER A 297 19.16 8.38 11.64
N PHE A 298 18.02 8.94 12.06
CA PHE A 298 16.68 8.43 11.74
C PHE A 298 15.98 9.24 10.64
N VAL A 299 16.72 10.09 9.92
CA VAL A 299 16.18 10.97 8.85
C VAL A 299 16.63 10.48 7.48
N ASP A 300 15.70 10.49 6.51
CA ASP A 300 16.02 10.21 5.10
C ASP A 300 16.96 11.28 4.53
N ILE A 301 17.90 10.87 3.66
CA ILE A 301 18.89 11.78 3.05
C ILE A 301 18.71 11.80 1.54
N ILE A 302 18.38 12.96 0.98
CA ILE A 302 18.37 13.18 -0.48
C ILE A 302 19.81 13.29 -0.96
N THR A 303 20.15 12.63 -2.05
CA THR A 303 21.50 12.64 -2.64
C THR A 303 21.46 12.76 -4.16
N HIS A 304 22.51 13.36 -4.71
CA HIS A 304 22.75 13.45 -6.15
C HIS A 304 24.05 12.75 -6.58
N THR A 305 24.61 11.91 -5.70
CA THR A 305 25.86 11.17 -5.91
C THR A 305 25.76 9.79 -5.27
N THR A 306 26.68 8.90 -5.64
CA THR A 306 26.91 7.59 -5.02
C THR A 306 27.95 7.69 -3.91
N CYS A 307 28.06 6.63 -3.09
CA CYS A 307 29.03 6.58 -2.00
C CYS A 307 30.49 6.69 -2.45
N ARG A 308 30.82 6.37 -3.72
CA ARG A 308 32.18 6.50 -4.31
C ARG A 308 33.31 5.96 -3.41
N GLY A 309 33.09 4.81 -2.79
CA GLY A 309 34.03 4.18 -1.86
C GLY A 309 34.06 4.78 -0.44
N LYS A 310 33.21 5.77 -0.13
CA LYS A 310 33.03 6.36 1.19
C LYS A 310 31.83 5.74 1.91
N TYR A 311 32.10 4.66 2.65
CA TYR A 311 31.09 3.83 3.31
C TYR A 311 30.65 4.33 4.70
N ASP A 312 30.95 5.58 5.06
CA ASP A 312 30.61 6.17 6.37
C ASP A 312 29.20 6.79 6.44
N GLY A 313 28.41 6.66 5.36
CA GLY A 313 27.05 7.19 5.26
C GLY A 313 26.97 8.64 4.78
N THR A 314 28.11 9.29 4.55
CA THR A 314 28.16 10.66 4.01
C THR A 314 28.45 10.70 2.50
N GLY A 315 28.81 9.55 1.91
CA GLY A 315 29.23 9.45 0.52
C GLY A 315 28.11 9.62 -0.50
N GLY A 316 26.89 9.12 -0.22
CA GLY A 316 25.76 9.17 -1.16
C GLY A 316 25.04 7.83 -1.29
N MET A 317 24.38 7.59 -2.43
CA MET A 317 23.62 6.36 -2.69
C MET A 317 24.51 5.11 -2.61
N ALA A 318 24.00 4.03 -2.00
CA ALA A 318 24.70 2.75 -1.95
C ALA A 318 24.52 1.95 -3.25
N GLY A 319 25.50 2.00 -4.15
CA GLY A 319 25.47 1.25 -5.41
C GLY A 319 25.44 -0.27 -5.25
N PHE A 320 25.78 -0.79 -4.06
CA PHE A 320 25.74 -2.21 -3.72
C PHE A 320 24.37 -2.68 -3.21
N CYS A 321 23.43 -1.76 -2.91
CA CYS A 321 22.08 -2.11 -2.46
C CYS A 321 21.12 -0.94 -2.75
N MET A 322 20.38 -0.99 -3.86
CA MET A 322 19.48 0.09 -4.29
C MET A 322 18.22 -0.45 -4.99
N MET A 323 17.07 0.15 -4.70
CA MET A 323 15.77 -0.21 -5.23
C MET A 323 15.23 0.87 -6.16
N LEU A 324 14.93 0.49 -7.40
CA LEU A 324 14.35 1.34 -8.44
C LEU A 324 12.82 1.26 -8.40
N ALA A 325 12.16 2.41 -8.50
CA ALA A 325 10.70 2.52 -8.55
C ALA A 325 10.11 1.77 -9.76
N ALA A 326 8.98 1.08 -9.57
CA ALA A 326 8.45 0.11 -10.53
C ALA A 326 8.09 0.74 -11.89
N ASP A 327 7.58 1.97 -11.87
CA ASP A 327 7.28 2.78 -13.05
C ASP A 327 8.53 3.09 -13.88
N LEU A 328 9.70 3.20 -13.24
CA LEU A 328 10.97 3.52 -13.90
C LEU A 328 11.71 2.29 -14.44
N VAL A 329 11.40 1.08 -13.95
CA VAL A 329 12.13 -0.15 -14.31
C VAL A 329 12.13 -0.41 -15.81
N SER A 330 10.98 -0.24 -16.47
CA SER A 330 10.84 -0.49 -17.91
C SER A 330 11.56 0.54 -18.80
N GLU A 331 11.95 1.68 -18.22
CA GLU A 331 12.59 2.79 -18.93
C GLU A 331 14.10 2.83 -18.74
N TRP A 332 14.63 2.03 -17.81
CA TRP A 332 16.05 2.00 -17.49
C TRP A 332 16.76 0.79 -18.12
N LYS A 333 17.98 1.03 -18.59
CA LYS A 333 18.92 -0.01 -18.98
C LYS A 333 20.34 0.46 -18.66
N PHE A 334 21.10 -0.38 -17.95
CA PHE A 334 22.51 -0.08 -17.67
C PHE A 334 23.33 -0.09 -18.97
N ASP A 335 24.27 0.85 -19.08
CA ASP A 335 25.20 0.90 -20.21
C ASP A 335 26.23 -0.22 -20.10
N GLU A 336 26.07 -1.28 -20.90
CA GLU A 336 26.94 -2.47 -20.87
C GLU A 336 28.35 -2.23 -21.44
N ARG A 337 28.65 -1.01 -21.90
CA ARG A 337 30.03 -0.57 -22.15
C ARG A 337 30.79 -0.39 -20.85
N LEU A 338 30.10 0.00 -19.77
CA LEU A 338 30.63 -0.04 -18.41
C LEU A 338 30.69 -1.49 -17.95
N LYS A 339 31.76 -1.87 -17.23
CA LYS A 339 31.99 -3.25 -16.79
C LYS A 339 31.93 -3.46 -15.29
N TRP A 340 32.35 -2.49 -14.49
CA TRP A 340 32.44 -2.68 -13.04
C TRP A 340 32.07 -1.44 -12.23
N TRP A 341 32.50 -0.26 -12.66
CA TRP A 341 32.28 1.00 -11.95
C TRP A 341 31.28 1.90 -12.68
N TYR A 342 30.80 2.94 -11.98
CA TYR A 342 29.96 4.03 -12.49
C TYR A 342 28.57 3.63 -13.00
N GLY A 343 28.17 2.36 -12.95
CA GLY A 343 26.81 1.94 -13.31
C GLY A 343 25.75 2.49 -12.35
N ASP A 344 26.09 2.59 -11.08
CA ASP A 344 25.31 3.23 -10.03
C ASP A 344 25.28 4.76 -10.18
N ASP A 345 26.41 5.40 -10.47
CA ASP A 345 26.46 6.84 -10.77
C ASP A 345 25.59 7.19 -12.00
N ASP A 346 25.64 6.35 -13.04
CA ASP A 346 24.83 6.50 -14.24
C ASP A 346 23.33 6.45 -13.94
N LEU A 347 22.91 5.49 -13.11
CA LEU A 347 21.53 5.36 -12.66
C LEU A 347 21.11 6.57 -11.80
N VAL A 348 21.92 6.99 -10.84
CA VAL A 348 21.65 8.17 -9.99
C VAL A 348 21.48 9.43 -10.82
N ASN A 349 22.33 9.65 -11.82
CA ASN A 349 22.21 10.78 -12.73
C ASN A 349 20.95 10.70 -13.59
N TRP A 350 20.62 9.52 -14.11
CA TRP A 350 19.41 9.36 -14.92
C TRP A 350 18.13 9.64 -14.11
N VAL A 351 18.03 9.10 -12.89
CA VAL A 351 16.88 9.35 -12.00
C VAL A 351 16.77 10.84 -11.66
N ASN A 352 17.86 11.49 -11.25
CA ASN A 352 17.84 12.91 -10.89
C ASN A 352 17.64 13.83 -12.11
N LEU A 353 18.44 13.68 -13.16
CA LEU A 353 18.57 14.66 -14.24
C LEU A 353 17.63 14.41 -15.41
N LYS A 354 17.30 13.14 -15.71
CA LYS A 354 16.43 12.78 -16.85
C LYS A 354 15.00 12.50 -16.42
N LYS A 355 14.81 11.91 -15.24
CA LYS A 355 13.48 11.64 -14.67
C LYS A 355 12.97 12.72 -13.75
N ASN A 356 13.84 13.63 -13.29
CA ASN A 356 13.48 14.66 -12.32
C ASN A 356 12.85 14.06 -11.04
N ARG A 357 13.43 12.94 -10.58
CA ARG A 357 13.01 12.17 -9.41
C ARG A 357 14.12 12.16 -8.37
N LEU A 358 13.74 11.96 -7.11
CA LEU A 358 14.68 11.97 -5.99
C LEU A 358 15.40 10.62 -5.85
N CYS A 359 16.67 10.71 -5.51
CA CYS A 359 17.49 9.60 -5.00
C CYS A 359 17.61 9.75 -3.48
N VAL A 360 17.20 8.75 -2.71
CA VAL A 360 17.12 8.82 -1.24
C VAL A 360 17.85 7.67 -0.55
N ILE A 361 18.62 8.00 0.49
CA ILE A 361 19.11 7.03 1.48
C ILE A 361 18.08 7.00 2.61
N SER A 362 17.29 5.93 2.71
CA SER A 362 16.19 5.87 3.66
C SER A 362 16.62 5.38 5.04
N ALA A 363 16.17 6.08 6.08
CA ALA A 363 16.33 5.68 7.47
C ALA A 363 15.42 4.51 7.89
N ARG A 364 14.42 4.15 7.07
CA ARG A 364 13.47 3.06 7.33
C ARG A 364 14.08 1.67 7.11
N ALA A 365 15.24 1.59 6.46
CA ALA A 365 15.89 0.34 6.11
C ALA A 365 17.40 0.43 6.38
N ARG A 366 18.02 -0.70 6.74
CA ARG A 366 19.45 -0.77 7.05
C ARG A 366 20.11 -1.94 6.32
N CYS A 367 21.37 -1.77 5.97
CA CYS A 367 22.21 -2.86 5.49
C CYS A 367 23.63 -2.69 6.05
N ILE A 368 24.42 -3.75 5.92
CA ILE A 368 25.84 -3.74 6.25
C ILE A 368 26.60 -4.22 5.02
N HIS A 369 27.61 -3.45 4.63
CA HIS A 369 28.58 -3.83 3.61
C HIS A 369 29.96 -3.88 4.25
N ALA A 370 30.48 -5.10 4.46
CA ALA A 370 31.71 -5.29 5.21
C ALA A 370 32.94 -4.79 4.45
N HIS A 371 33.08 -5.15 3.16
CA HIS A 371 33.97 -4.68 2.09
C HIS A 371 33.75 -5.60 0.86
N SER A 372 34.05 -5.12 -0.35
CA SER A 372 33.78 -5.86 -1.60
C SER A 372 34.56 -7.18 -1.69
N GLN A 373 33.91 -8.33 -1.48
CA GLN A 373 34.58 -9.64 -1.48
C GLN A 373 35.26 -9.96 -2.82
N THR A 374 34.63 -9.59 -3.94
CA THR A 374 35.18 -9.86 -5.28
C THR A 374 36.47 -9.09 -5.54
N ILE A 375 36.55 -7.82 -5.13
CA ILE A 375 37.77 -7.01 -5.31
C ILE A 375 38.91 -7.57 -4.45
N THR A 376 38.60 -8.04 -3.24
CA THR A 376 39.60 -8.58 -2.31
C THR A 376 40.11 -9.96 -2.71
N ASN A 377 39.23 -10.83 -3.21
CA ASN A 377 39.56 -12.25 -3.39
C ASN A 377 39.76 -12.67 -4.86
N ASP A 378 39.08 -12.03 -5.81
CA ASP A 378 39.07 -12.44 -7.22
C ASP A 378 38.73 -11.26 -8.17
N PRO A 379 39.58 -10.22 -8.23
CA PRO A 379 39.33 -9.04 -9.04
C PRO A 379 39.33 -9.38 -10.53
N PRO A 380 38.57 -8.64 -11.36
CA PRO A 380 38.66 -8.75 -12.82
C PRO A 380 40.10 -8.58 -13.35
N GLU A 381 40.43 -9.26 -14.44
CA GLU A 381 41.70 -9.04 -15.14
C GLU A 381 41.82 -7.58 -15.58
N HIS A 382 43.02 -7.00 -15.48
CA HIS A 382 43.28 -5.59 -15.82
C HIS A 382 42.38 -4.57 -15.09
N PHE A 383 42.01 -4.84 -13.84
CA PHE A 383 41.03 -4.06 -13.07
C PHE A 383 41.23 -2.54 -13.10
N ALA A 384 42.46 -2.05 -12.91
CA ALA A 384 42.74 -0.61 -12.90
C ALA A 384 42.46 0.06 -14.27
N GLU A 385 42.77 -0.64 -15.36
CA GLU A 385 42.49 -0.17 -16.72
C GLU A 385 40.99 -0.16 -17.00
N LEU A 386 40.27 -1.19 -16.56
CA LEU A 386 38.81 -1.24 -16.64
C LEU A 386 38.15 -0.07 -15.90
N VAL A 387 38.60 0.22 -14.67
CA VAL A 387 38.08 1.37 -13.90
C VAL A 387 38.31 2.69 -14.63
N TYR A 388 39.49 2.84 -15.26
CA TYR A 388 39.80 4.03 -16.06
C TYR A 388 38.90 4.15 -17.29
N ILE A 389 38.68 3.05 -18.02
CA ILE A 389 37.79 3.02 -19.19
C ILE A 389 36.34 3.33 -18.78
N ASP A 390 35.84 2.70 -17.71
CA ASP A 390 34.49 2.94 -17.19
C ASP A 390 34.29 4.42 -16.84
N LYS A 391 35.29 5.04 -16.21
CA LYS A 391 35.29 6.48 -15.92
C LYS A 391 35.15 7.31 -17.19
N GLN A 392 35.94 7.03 -18.22
CA GLN A 392 35.89 7.78 -19.48
C GLN A 392 34.54 7.63 -20.19
N ILE A 393 33.95 6.43 -20.18
CA ILE A 393 32.62 6.18 -20.76
C ILE A 393 31.55 6.98 -20.00
N TYR A 394 31.57 6.93 -18.67
CA TYR A 394 30.62 7.64 -17.83
C TYR A 394 30.75 9.16 -17.99
N GLU A 395 31.96 9.70 -17.91
CA GLU A 395 32.22 11.13 -18.10
C GLU A 395 31.79 11.59 -19.50
N GLY A 396 32.10 10.81 -20.54
CA GLY A 396 31.67 11.12 -21.91
C GLY A 396 30.17 11.11 -22.11
N LYS A 397 29.41 10.36 -21.31
CA LYS A 397 27.94 10.33 -21.36
C LYS A 397 27.30 11.56 -20.70
N TRP A 398 27.88 12.06 -19.61
CA TRP A 398 27.25 13.08 -18.76
C TRP A 398 27.88 14.48 -18.85
N ASN A 399 29.10 14.59 -19.39
CA ASN A 399 29.78 15.88 -19.62
C ASN A 399 29.61 16.41 -21.06
N ALA A 400 28.82 15.75 -21.90
CA ALA A 400 28.61 16.08 -23.32
C ALA A 400 27.40 16.99 -23.56
#